data_AF-A0A0F3M7Y5-F1
#
_entry.id   AF-A0A0F3M7Y5-F1
#
_cell.length_a   1.000
_cell.length_b   1.000
_cell.length_c   1.000
_cell.angle_alpha   90.00
_cell.angle_beta   90.00
_cell.angle_gamma   90.00
#
_symmetry.space_group_name_H-M   'P 1'
#
loop_
_entity.id
_entity.type
_entity.pdbx_description
1 polymer ?
#
loop_
_entity_poly.entity_id
_entity_poly.type
_entity_poly.pdbx_seq_one_letter_code
_entity_poly.pdbx_strand_id
1 'polypeptide(L)'
;MVPDIERALSRILIAKVLPKDLESIKISLKIALNIKKELNKVLEEGNIPKYLEEIYNPLFGDDELYDLLDSALLDDLSNSANDGGFIKSSYSTKLEELRNLIHNSSNFIEQLKLQYRQETCIETLKICHNNVWGMFIEVSSKNAHKITDSKFVHKQTTTTAVRFTTTELQTLEAKMFNAKTMAGALEQEILAELCKTISLKSEKLSHLAKVLV
;
A
#
# COMPACT_ATOMS: atom_id res chain seq x y z
N MET A 1 2.15 24.06 0.05
CA MET A 1 0.89 24.18 0.84
C MET A 1 1.08 23.35 2.08
N VAL A 2 0.91 23.93 3.27
CA VAL A 2 1.03 23.18 4.53
C VAL A 2 -0.23 22.32 4.69
N PRO A 3 -0.11 20.98 4.85
CA PRO A 3 -1.24 20.11 5.11
C PRO A 3 -1.92 20.44 6.44
N ASP A 4 -3.22 20.16 6.55
CA ASP A 4 -3.98 20.40 7.79
C ASP A 4 -3.70 19.29 8.81
N ILE A 5 -2.69 19.52 9.65
CA ILE A 5 -2.25 18.60 10.71
C ILE A 5 -3.34 18.40 11.76
N GLU A 6 -4.08 19.46 12.14
CA GLU A 6 -5.09 19.37 13.20
C GLU A 6 -6.22 18.43 12.82
N ARG A 7 -6.65 18.47 11.55
CA ARG A 7 -7.67 17.53 11.04
C ARG A 7 -7.13 16.11 10.94
N ALA A 8 -5.89 15.94 10.51
CA ALA A 8 -5.24 14.62 10.45
C ALA A 8 -5.12 14.01 11.86
N LEU A 9 -4.63 14.79 12.84
CA LEU A 9 -4.55 14.39 14.25
C LEU A 9 -5.92 14.02 14.83
N SER A 10 -6.93 14.87 14.59
CA SER A 10 -8.28 14.62 15.08
C SER A 10 -8.83 13.29 14.57
N ARG A 11 -8.57 12.95 13.30
CA ARG A 11 -8.98 11.66 12.70
C ARG A 11 -8.23 10.46 13.29
N ILE A 12 -6.94 10.60 13.54
CA ILE A 12 -6.11 9.56 14.17
C ILE A 12 -6.61 9.27 15.58
N LEU A 13 -6.91 10.30 16.36
CA LEU A 13 -7.40 10.16 17.75
C LEU A 13 -8.76 9.45 17.85
N ILE A 14 -9.63 9.59 16.84
CA ILE A 14 -10.92 8.89 16.78
C ILE A 14 -10.86 7.55 16.03
N ALA A 15 -9.66 7.05 15.73
CA ALA A 15 -9.41 5.81 15.00
C ALA A 15 -10.07 5.74 13.61
N LYS A 16 -10.26 6.89 12.94
CA LYS A 16 -10.75 7.00 11.55
C LYS A 16 -9.66 7.56 10.64
N VAL A 17 -8.45 7.00 10.77
CA VAL A 17 -7.28 7.42 10.01
C VAL A 17 -7.42 7.02 8.54
N LEU A 18 -7.08 7.95 7.65
CA LEU A 18 -6.79 7.65 6.24
C LEU A 18 -5.28 7.61 6.05
N PRO A 19 -4.74 6.79 5.13
CA PRO A 19 -3.30 6.80 4.84
C PRO A 19 -2.77 8.23 4.56
N LYS A 20 -3.55 9.05 3.86
CA LYS A 20 -3.24 10.47 3.62
C LYS A 20 -3.11 11.35 4.87
N ASP A 21 -3.77 11.02 5.97
CA ASP A 21 -3.60 11.75 7.22
C ASP A 21 -2.16 11.56 7.75
N LEU A 22 -1.59 10.35 7.61
CA LEU A 22 -0.19 10.08 7.95
C LEU A 22 0.79 10.78 7.01
N GLU A 23 0.49 10.81 5.71
CA GLU A 23 1.26 11.57 4.73
C GLU A 23 1.28 13.07 5.06
N SER A 24 0.12 13.62 5.46
CA SER A 24 -0.01 15.02 5.86
C SER A 24 0.87 15.35 7.06
N ILE A 25 0.96 14.45 8.03
CA ILE A 25 1.87 14.58 9.18
C ILE A 25 3.33 14.48 8.73
N LYS A 26 3.68 13.49 7.89
CA LYS A 26 5.05 13.33 7.34
C LYS A 26 5.52 14.60 6.62
N ILE A 27 4.71 15.14 5.72
CA ILE A 27 5.02 16.36 4.96
C ILE A 27 5.18 17.55 5.90
N SER A 28 4.32 17.68 6.89
CA SER A 28 4.38 18.81 7.83
C SER A 28 5.61 18.76 8.72
N LEU A 29 5.99 17.57 9.21
CA LEU A 29 7.26 17.36 9.89
C LEU A 29 8.43 17.74 8.99
N LYS A 30 8.44 17.30 7.72
CA LYS A 30 9.48 17.68 6.75
C LYS A 30 9.61 19.19 6.57
N ILE A 31 8.47 19.89 6.48
CA ILE A 31 8.45 21.36 6.37
C ILE A 31 9.05 21.99 7.63
N ALA A 32 8.65 21.53 8.82
CA ALA A 32 9.20 22.02 10.09
C ALA A 32 10.72 21.84 10.18
N LEU A 33 11.23 20.68 9.79
CA LEU A 33 12.67 20.39 9.75
C LEU A 33 13.42 21.31 8.79
N ASN A 34 12.84 21.59 7.62
CA ASN A 34 13.43 22.52 6.66
C ASN A 34 13.44 23.96 7.20
N ILE A 35 12.35 24.43 7.82
CA ILE A 35 12.28 25.77 8.43
C ILE A 35 13.32 25.90 9.53
N LYS A 36 13.41 24.91 10.43
CA LYS A 36 14.44 24.86 11.48
C LYS A 36 15.85 24.95 10.90
N LYS A 37 16.13 24.19 9.83
CA LYS A 37 17.43 24.22 9.15
C LYS A 37 17.77 25.59 8.59
N GLU A 38 16.82 26.29 7.98
CA GLU A 38 17.07 27.65 7.47
C GLU A 38 17.20 28.68 8.60
N LEU A 39 16.39 28.58 9.65
CA LEU A 39 16.54 29.44 10.84
C LEU A 39 17.91 29.27 11.50
N ASN A 40 18.43 28.04 11.60
CA ASN A 40 19.76 27.76 12.14
C ASN A 40 20.91 28.31 11.29
N LYS A 41 20.70 28.62 10.01
CA LYS A 41 21.72 29.30 9.19
C LYS A 41 21.76 30.80 9.45
N VAL A 42 20.63 31.38 9.84
CA VAL A 42 20.46 32.83 10.05
C VAL A 42 20.74 33.20 11.50
N LEU A 43 20.37 32.33 12.44
CA LEU A 43 20.63 32.47 13.86
C LEU A 43 21.99 31.85 14.17
N GLU A 44 22.90 32.60 14.78
CA GLU A 44 24.12 32.03 15.35
C GLU A 44 23.74 30.99 16.41
N GLU A 45 24.40 29.82 16.40
CA GLU A 45 24.12 28.72 17.32
C GLU A 45 24.07 29.24 18.77
N GLY A 46 22.87 29.19 19.38
CA GLY A 46 22.66 29.52 20.79
C GLY A 46 22.07 30.91 21.09
N ASN A 47 21.83 31.77 20.08
CA ASN A 47 21.28 33.11 20.30
C ASN A 47 19.89 33.28 19.65
N ILE A 48 18.93 32.47 20.10
CA ILE A 48 17.52 32.61 19.69
C ILE A 48 16.90 33.75 20.51
N PRO A 49 16.39 34.82 19.88
CA PRO A 49 15.69 35.86 20.61
C PRO A 49 14.45 35.30 21.31
N LYS A 50 14.18 35.70 22.56
CA LYS A 50 13.03 35.21 23.34
C LYS A 50 11.68 35.29 22.62
N TYR A 51 11.47 36.32 21.80
CA TYR A 51 10.23 36.48 21.02
C TYR A 51 10.08 35.48 19.87
N LEU A 52 11.15 34.76 19.50
CA LEU A 52 11.14 33.67 18.53
C LEU A 52 11.16 32.28 19.19
N GLU A 53 11.42 32.16 20.51
CA GLU A 53 11.43 30.87 21.20
C GLU A 53 10.08 30.13 21.09
N GLU A 54 8.96 30.86 21.11
CA GLU A 54 7.61 30.29 20.98
C GLU A 54 7.35 29.68 19.60
N ILE A 55 8.05 30.15 18.57
CA ILE A 55 8.00 29.63 17.19
C ILE A 55 9.06 28.54 17.03
N TYR A 56 10.25 28.76 17.58
CA TYR A 56 11.42 27.91 17.40
C TYR A 56 11.33 26.58 18.17
N ASN A 57 10.79 26.58 19.38
CA ASN A 57 10.71 25.37 20.22
C ASN A 57 9.74 24.32 19.65
N PRO A 58 8.53 24.67 19.15
CA PRO A 58 7.66 23.70 18.47
C PRO A 58 8.22 23.20 17.14
N LEU A 59 9.12 23.97 16.50
CA LEU A 59 9.86 23.56 15.31
C LEU A 59 10.97 22.53 15.60
N PHE A 60 11.21 22.16 16.87
CA PHE A 60 11.78 20.85 17.18
C PHE A 60 10.75 19.78 16.78
N GLY A 61 10.61 19.63 15.47
CA GLY A 61 9.97 18.51 14.82
C GLY A 61 10.63 17.25 15.33
N ASP A 62 9.79 16.27 15.59
CA ASP A 62 10.21 15.00 16.12
C ASP A 62 10.92 14.24 14.97
N ASP A 63 12.23 14.48 14.82
CA ASP A 63 13.10 13.91 13.77
C ASP A 63 12.90 12.39 13.70
N GLU A 64 12.81 11.74 14.86
CA GLU A 64 12.53 10.31 15.00
C GLU A 64 11.17 9.92 14.42
N LEU A 65 10.13 10.73 14.63
CA LEU A 65 8.82 10.48 14.05
C LEU A 65 8.83 10.70 12.53
N TYR A 66 9.54 11.71 12.03
CA TYR A 66 9.70 11.91 10.60
C TYR A 66 10.40 10.72 9.95
N ASP A 67 11.53 10.28 10.50
CA ASP A 67 12.31 9.15 9.98
C ASP A 67 11.52 7.83 10.06
N LEU A 68 10.75 7.63 11.13
CA LEU A 68 9.83 6.50 11.25
C LEU A 68 8.76 6.51 10.14
N LEU A 69 8.09 7.64 9.92
CA LEU A 69 7.06 7.76 8.90
C LEU A 69 7.64 7.69 7.49
N ASP A 70 8.84 8.22 7.27
CA ASP A 70 9.50 8.18 5.97
C ASP A 70 10.03 6.79 5.63
N SER A 71 10.56 6.04 6.60
CA SER A 71 10.95 4.65 6.40
C SER A 71 9.74 3.72 6.20
N ALA A 72 8.61 4.02 6.83
CA ALA A 72 7.40 3.19 6.76
C ALA A 72 6.52 3.47 5.54
N LEU A 73 6.27 4.74 5.19
CA LEU A 73 5.23 5.13 4.23
C LEU A 73 5.78 5.32 2.82
N LEU A 74 4.98 4.95 1.82
CA LEU A 74 5.20 5.34 0.42
C LEU A 74 4.91 6.83 0.21
N ASP A 75 5.41 7.39 -0.90
CA ASP A 75 5.34 8.84 -1.19
C ASP A 75 4.02 9.30 -1.84
N ASP A 76 3.16 8.38 -2.27
CA ASP A 76 1.83 8.69 -2.81
C ASP A 76 0.81 7.70 -2.24
N LEU A 77 0.17 8.11 -1.14
CA LEU A 77 -0.74 7.26 -0.40
C LEU A 77 -2.16 7.35 -0.95
N SER A 78 -2.79 6.18 -1.15
CA SER A 78 -4.19 6.12 -1.60
C SER A 78 -5.14 6.68 -0.53
N ASN A 79 -6.33 7.11 -0.96
CA ASN A 79 -7.38 7.56 -0.03
C ASN A 79 -8.04 6.40 0.74
N SER A 80 -7.67 5.15 0.47
CA SER A 80 -8.37 3.95 0.95
C SER A 80 -7.39 3.03 1.68
N ALA A 81 -7.54 2.91 2.99
CA ALA A 81 -6.76 1.96 3.79
C ALA A 81 -7.04 0.49 3.38
N ASN A 82 -8.22 0.21 2.81
CA ASN A 82 -8.65 -1.14 2.46
C ASN A 82 -7.94 -1.71 1.23
N ASP A 83 -7.45 -0.84 0.33
CA ASP A 83 -6.77 -1.29 -0.88
C ASP A 83 -5.31 -1.69 -0.63
N GLY A 84 -4.80 -1.42 0.58
CA GLY A 84 -3.42 -1.67 0.95
C GLY A 84 -2.43 -0.83 0.15
N GLY A 85 -1.15 -1.20 0.20
CA GLY A 85 -0.12 -0.60 -0.63
C GLY A 85 0.31 0.80 -0.19
N PHE A 86 0.22 1.10 1.10
CA PHE A 86 0.69 2.36 1.68
C PHE A 86 2.00 2.23 2.46
N ILE A 87 2.44 1.01 2.79
CA ILE A 87 3.71 0.73 3.49
C ILE A 87 4.81 0.38 2.47
N LYS A 88 6.04 0.84 2.69
CA LYS A 88 7.23 0.45 1.92
C LYS A 88 7.56 -1.02 2.18
N SER A 89 7.88 -1.78 1.12
CA SER A 89 8.24 -3.20 1.28
C SER A 89 9.44 -3.38 2.23
N SER A 90 10.39 -2.46 2.18
CA SER A 90 11.60 -2.46 3.01
C SER A 90 11.35 -2.24 4.50
N TYR A 91 10.14 -1.83 4.91
CA TYR A 91 9.84 -1.58 6.32
C TYR A 91 9.69 -2.87 7.12
N SER A 92 9.21 -3.95 6.49
CA SER A 92 8.98 -5.22 7.15
C SER A 92 9.40 -6.37 6.24
N THR A 93 10.33 -7.20 6.72
CA THR A 93 10.80 -8.40 6.00
C THR A 93 9.63 -9.33 5.66
N LYS A 94 8.65 -9.47 6.56
CA LYS A 94 7.45 -10.27 6.33
C LYS A 94 6.56 -9.68 5.24
N LEU A 95 6.43 -8.35 5.18
CA LEU A 95 5.69 -7.68 4.11
C LEU A 95 6.39 -7.86 2.76
N GLU A 96 7.72 -7.76 2.74
CA GLU A 96 8.55 -8.02 1.56
C GLU A 96 8.37 -9.45 1.05
N GLU A 97 8.47 -10.45 1.92
CA GLU A 97 8.26 -11.86 1.57
C GLU A 97 6.87 -12.10 0.96
N LEU A 98 5.81 -11.55 1.58
CA LEU A 98 4.44 -11.67 1.07
C LEU A 98 4.26 -11.00 -0.30
N ARG A 99 4.84 -9.82 -0.51
CA ARG A 99 4.81 -9.11 -1.79
C ARG A 99 5.58 -9.87 -2.87
N ASN A 100 6.74 -10.44 -2.52
CA ASN A 100 7.52 -11.29 -3.42
C ASN A 100 6.73 -12.55 -3.82
N LEU A 101 6.01 -13.18 -2.88
CA LEU A 101 5.14 -14.31 -3.20
C LEU A 101 4.02 -13.94 -4.18
N ILE A 102 3.38 -12.78 -4.00
CA ILE A 102 2.35 -12.28 -4.92
C ILE A 102 2.96 -12.02 -6.30
N HIS A 103 4.09 -11.34 -6.36
CA HIS A 103 4.78 -11.02 -7.62
C HIS A 103 5.21 -12.28 -8.38
N ASN A 104 5.79 -13.26 -7.67
CA ASN A 104 6.19 -14.53 -8.25
C ASN A 104 4.99 -15.34 -8.73
N SER A 105 3.85 -15.27 -8.03
CA SER A 105 2.61 -15.93 -8.46
C SER A 105 2.10 -15.34 -9.78
N SER A 106 2.18 -14.01 -9.96
CA SER A 106 1.84 -13.34 -11.22
C SER A 106 2.72 -13.81 -12.38
N ASN A 107 4.03 -13.97 -12.15
CA ASN A 107 4.95 -14.52 -13.15
C ASN A 107 4.59 -15.96 -13.52
N PHE A 108 4.19 -16.78 -12.54
CA PHE A 108 3.78 -18.15 -12.79
C PHE A 108 2.49 -18.23 -13.61
N ILE A 109 1.53 -17.31 -13.39
CA ILE A 109 0.32 -17.21 -14.21
C ILE A 109 0.66 -16.91 -15.68
N GLU A 110 1.62 -16.01 -15.92
CA GLU A 110 2.08 -15.70 -17.27
C GLU A 110 2.74 -16.92 -17.95
N GLN A 111 3.56 -17.67 -17.20
CA GLN A 111 4.15 -18.91 -17.69
C GLN A 111 3.09 -19.97 -18.02
N LEU A 112 2.09 -20.16 -17.14
CA LEU A 112 0.98 -21.07 -17.39
C LEU A 112 0.15 -20.66 -18.60
N LYS A 113 -0.09 -19.36 -18.78
CA LYS A 113 -0.79 -18.86 -19.96
C LYS A 113 -0.04 -19.25 -21.24
N LEU A 114 1.28 -19.12 -21.26
CA LEU A 114 2.11 -19.53 -22.41
C LEU A 114 2.07 -21.04 -22.63
N GLN A 115 2.21 -21.82 -21.56
CA GLN A 115 2.14 -23.27 -21.62
C GLN A 115 0.79 -23.74 -22.17
N TYR A 116 -0.32 -23.25 -21.63
CA TYR A 116 -1.66 -23.63 -22.10
C TYR A 116 -1.91 -23.19 -23.55
N ARG A 117 -1.37 -22.05 -23.99
CA ARG A 117 -1.42 -21.65 -25.40
C ARG A 117 -0.71 -22.63 -26.32
N GLN A 118 0.47 -23.12 -25.91
CA GLN A 118 1.25 -24.09 -26.66
C GLN A 118 0.57 -25.46 -26.70
N GLU A 119 0.06 -25.94 -25.56
CA GLU A 119 -0.60 -27.25 -25.46
C GLU A 119 -1.92 -27.31 -26.24
N THR A 120 -2.69 -26.23 -26.23
CA THR A 120 -4.03 -26.19 -26.87
C THR A 120 -4.00 -25.65 -28.31
N CYS A 121 -2.88 -25.07 -28.74
CA CYS A 121 -2.77 -24.32 -30.00
C CYS A 121 -3.84 -23.21 -30.14
N ILE A 122 -4.14 -22.51 -29.03
CA ILE A 122 -5.09 -21.39 -28.96
C ILE A 122 -4.37 -20.12 -28.52
N GLU A 123 -3.87 -19.32 -29.45
CA GLU A 123 -3.18 -18.05 -29.12
C GLU A 123 -4.07 -17.03 -28.41
N THR A 124 -5.39 -17.06 -28.67
CA THR A 124 -6.35 -16.15 -28.06
C THR A 124 -6.74 -16.52 -26.63
N LEU A 125 -6.15 -17.58 -26.06
CA LEU A 125 -6.39 -17.99 -24.68
C LEU A 125 -5.96 -16.89 -23.71
N LYS A 126 -6.85 -16.56 -22.78
CA LYS A 126 -6.61 -15.59 -21.71
C LYS A 126 -6.82 -16.23 -20.36
N ILE A 127 -6.05 -15.80 -19.36
CA ILE A 127 -6.36 -16.07 -17.96
C ILE A 127 -6.97 -14.79 -17.40
N CYS A 128 -8.17 -14.89 -16.88
CA CYS A 128 -8.96 -13.79 -16.33
C CYS A 128 -9.34 -14.11 -14.88
N HIS A 129 -9.75 -13.09 -14.11
CA HIS A 129 -10.25 -13.25 -12.75
C HIS A 129 -11.62 -12.59 -12.62
N ASN A 130 -12.53 -13.21 -11.86
CA ASN A 130 -13.75 -12.57 -11.39
C ASN A 130 -14.14 -13.00 -9.97
N ASN A 131 -15.07 -12.28 -9.36
CA ASN A 131 -15.46 -12.49 -7.96
C ASN A 131 -16.30 -13.75 -7.72
N VAL A 132 -16.75 -14.46 -8.77
CA VAL A 132 -17.68 -15.60 -8.66
C VAL A 132 -16.97 -16.94 -8.82
N TRP A 133 -16.06 -17.04 -9.79
CA TRP A 133 -15.32 -18.27 -10.10
C TRP A 133 -13.83 -18.16 -9.81
N GLY A 134 -13.37 -16.98 -9.38
CA GLY A 134 -11.95 -16.73 -9.19
C GLY A 134 -11.23 -16.62 -10.52
N MET A 135 -10.04 -17.21 -10.59
CA MET A 135 -9.25 -17.29 -11.82
C MET A 135 -9.83 -18.35 -12.76
N PHE A 136 -9.91 -18.01 -14.03
CA PHE A 136 -10.37 -18.91 -15.08
C PHE A 136 -9.66 -18.63 -16.40
N ILE A 137 -9.62 -19.65 -17.23
CA ILE A 137 -9.14 -19.62 -18.60
C ILE A 137 -10.32 -19.31 -19.50
N GLU A 138 -10.20 -18.28 -20.32
CA GLU A 138 -11.20 -17.88 -21.30
C GLU A 138 -10.69 -18.15 -22.71
N VAL A 139 -11.47 -18.92 -23.47
CA VAL A 139 -11.23 -19.20 -24.89
C VAL A 139 -12.47 -18.88 -25.70
N SER A 140 -12.30 -18.55 -26.98
CA SER A 140 -13.45 -18.29 -27.87
C SER A 140 -14.26 -19.57 -28.07
N SER A 141 -15.59 -19.44 -28.20
CA SER A 141 -16.47 -20.61 -28.42
C SER A 141 -16.08 -21.41 -29.66
N LYS A 142 -15.50 -20.74 -30.68
CA LYS A 142 -14.97 -21.39 -31.89
C LYS A 142 -13.78 -22.31 -31.59
N ASN A 143 -12.92 -21.95 -30.63
CA ASN A 143 -11.70 -22.70 -30.31
C ASN A 143 -11.88 -23.66 -29.14
N ALA A 144 -13.01 -23.64 -28.44
CA ALA A 144 -13.26 -24.45 -27.25
C ALA A 144 -13.14 -25.97 -27.51
N HIS A 145 -13.46 -26.43 -28.72
CA HIS A 145 -13.33 -27.85 -29.11
C HIS A 145 -11.88 -28.35 -29.15
N LYS A 146 -10.88 -27.45 -29.18
CA LYS A 146 -9.45 -27.81 -29.15
C LYS A 146 -8.98 -28.17 -27.74
N ILE A 147 -9.76 -27.86 -26.70
CA ILE A 147 -9.47 -28.25 -25.32
C ILE A 147 -10.01 -29.66 -25.12
N THR A 148 -9.11 -30.64 -25.22
CA THR A 148 -9.42 -32.08 -25.08
C THR A 148 -8.86 -32.68 -23.81
N ASP A 149 -7.91 -32.01 -23.15
CA ASP A 149 -7.29 -32.48 -21.92
C ASP A 149 -8.25 -32.33 -20.72
N SER A 150 -8.40 -33.44 -19.98
CA SER A 150 -9.23 -33.55 -18.78
C SER A 150 -8.86 -32.60 -17.64
N LYS A 151 -7.66 -32.02 -17.64
CA LYS A 151 -7.25 -31.04 -16.62
C LYS A 151 -8.04 -29.74 -16.67
N PHE A 152 -8.61 -29.41 -17.84
CA PHE A 152 -9.45 -28.22 -18.02
C PHE A 152 -10.90 -28.55 -17.65
N VAL A 153 -11.31 -28.10 -16.47
CA VAL A 153 -12.67 -28.28 -15.97
C VAL A 153 -13.55 -27.13 -16.45
N HIS A 154 -14.58 -27.44 -17.22
CA HIS A 154 -15.56 -26.46 -17.70
C HIS A 154 -16.28 -25.77 -16.54
N LYS A 155 -16.46 -24.45 -16.63
CA LYS A 155 -17.15 -23.62 -15.63
C LYS A 155 -18.37 -22.92 -16.18
N GLN A 156 -18.27 -22.35 -17.38
CA GLN A 156 -19.35 -21.58 -17.98
C GLN A 156 -19.19 -21.50 -19.50
N THR A 157 -20.31 -21.48 -20.21
CA THR A 157 -20.37 -21.13 -21.63
C THR A 157 -21.15 -19.84 -21.80
N THR A 158 -20.60 -18.90 -22.57
CA THR A 158 -21.30 -17.71 -23.07
C THR A 158 -21.38 -17.77 -24.60
N THR A 159 -22.11 -16.83 -25.20
CA THR A 159 -22.27 -16.75 -26.66
C THR A 159 -20.92 -16.60 -27.38
N THR A 160 -19.95 -15.94 -26.75
CA THR A 160 -18.65 -15.60 -27.37
C THR A 160 -17.48 -16.42 -26.84
N ALA A 161 -17.57 -16.93 -25.60
CA ALA A 161 -16.46 -17.60 -24.94
C ALA A 161 -16.88 -18.81 -24.09
N VAL A 162 -15.94 -19.71 -23.88
CA VAL A 162 -16.05 -20.83 -22.94
C VAL A 162 -14.98 -20.67 -21.87
N ARG A 163 -15.38 -20.87 -20.62
CA ARG A 163 -14.54 -20.70 -19.43
C ARG A 163 -14.19 -22.03 -18.82
N PHE A 164 -12.91 -22.21 -18.51
CA PHE A 164 -12.34 -23.39 -17.89
C PHE A 164 -11.54 -23.01 -16.65
N THR A 165 -11.32 -23.95 -15.75
CA THR A 165 -10.36 -23.82 -14.66
C THR A 165 -9.44 -25.05 -14.63
N THR A 166 -8.33 -24.97 -13.92
CA THR A 166 -7.45 -26.11 -13.65
C THR A 166 -7.16 -26.14 -12.15
N THR A 167 -6.84 -27.32 -11.62
CA THR A 167 -6.44 -27.46 -10.21
C THR A 167 -5.24 -26.59 -9.88
N GLU A 168 -4.26 -26.56 -10.78
CA GLU A 168 -3.06 -25.72 -10.67
C GLU A 168 -3.41 -24.23 -10.53
N LEU A 169 -4.28 -23.71 -11.40
CA LEU A 169 -4.72 -22.32 -11.38
C LEU A 169 -5.48 -21.97 -10.09
N GLN A 170 -6.32 -22.89 -9.60
CA GLN A 170 -7.00 -22.73 -8.30
C GLN A 170 -6.02 -22.71 -7.12
N THR A 171 -4.99 -23.57 -7.14
CA THR A 171 -3.98 -23.58 -6.05
C THR A 171 -3.15 -22.29 -6.03
N LEU A 172 -2.80 -21.75 -7.19
CA LEU A 172 -2.09 -20.47 -7.29
C LEU A 172 -2.94 -19.32 -6.82
N GLU A 173 -4.20 -19.28 -7.25
CA GLU A 173 -5.15 -18.27 -6.80
C GLU A 173 -5.28 -18.30 -5.27
N ALA A 174 -5.48 -19.47 -4.67
CA ALA A 174 -5.60 -19.61 -3.23
C ALA A 174 -4.33 -19.11 -2.50
N LYS A 175 -3.14 -19.46 -3.01
CA LYS A 175 -1.86 -18.98 -2.47
C LYS A 175 -1.74 -17.46 -2.56
N MET A 176 -2.06 -16.88 -3.72
CA MET A 176 -1.97 -15.45 -3.97
C MET A 176 -3.00 -14.66 -3.14
N PHE A 177 -4.23 -15.18 -3.04
CA PHE A 177 -5.27 -14.60 -2.20
C PHE A 177 -4.85 -14.59 -0.73
N ASN A 178 -4.38 -15.73 -0.20
CA ASN A 178 -3.88 -15.81 1.18
C ASN A 178 -2.72 -14.84 1.42
N ALA A 179 -1.75 -14.75 0.51
CA ALA A 179 -0.64 -13.82 0.62
C ALA A 179 -1.12 -12.36 0.62
N LYS A 180 -2.10 -12.01 -0.24
CA LYS A 180 -2.69 -10.66 -0.30
C LYS A 180 -3.46 -10.32 0.98
N THR A 181 -4.25 -11.25 1.50
CA THR A 181 -4.98 -11.07 2.77
C THR A 181 -4.01 -10.88 3.93
N MET A 182 -2.95 -11.69 4.02
CA MET A 182 -1.93 -11.56 5.06
C MET A 182 -1.16 -10.25 4.94
N ALA A 183 -0.81 -9.83 3.71
CA ALA A 183 -0.12 -8.56 3.49
C ALA A 183 -1.00 -7.38 3.92
N GLY A 184 -2.28 -7.37 3.52
CA GLY A 184 -3.22 -6.33 3.93
C GLY A 184 -3.43 -6.28 5.44
N ALA A 185 -3.57 -7.43 6.11
CA ALA A 185 -3.68 -7.48 7.56
C ALA A 185 -2.43 -6.91 8.26
N LEU A 186 -1.24 -7.29 7.79
CA LEU A 186 0.03 -6.79 8.32
C LEU A 186 0.18 -5.28 8.12
N GLU A 187 -0.23 -4.76 6.96
CA GLU A 187 -0.25 -3.32 6.71
C GLU A 187 -1.19 -2.57 7.67
N GLN A 188 -2.36 -3.14 7.99
CA GLN A 188 -3.28 -2.55 8.98
C GLN A 188 -2.69 -2.58 10.40
N GLU A 189 -1.98 -3.64 10.77
CA GLU A 189 -1.27 -3.73 12.06
C GLU A 189 -0.19 -2.63 12.16
N ILE A 190 0.63 -2.49 11.12
CA ILE A 190 1.66 -1.44 11.04
C ILE A 190 1.02 -0.05 11.10
N LEU A 191 -0.08 0.17 10.37
CA LEU A 191 -0.83 1.43 10.39
C LEU A 191 -1.28 1.78 11.81
N ALA A 192 -1.86 0.81 12.53
CA ALA A 192 -2.33 1.00 13.89
C ALA A 192 -1.18 1.33 14.85
N GLU A 193 -0.02 0.69 14.69
CA GLU A 193 1.18 0.97 15.47
C GLU A 193 1.72 2.40 15.23
N LEU A 194 1.79 2.83 13.97
CA LEU A 194 2.16 4.20 13.62
C LEU A 194 1.18 5.22 14.22
N CYS A 195 -0.12 4.95 14.13
CA CYS A 195 -1.16 5.80 14.72
C CYS A 195 -1.03 5.92 16.23
N LYS A 196 -0.71 4.82 16.92
CA LYS A 196 -0.46 4.83 18.36
C LYS A 196 0.75 5.70 18.70
N THR A 197 1.84 5.57 17.93
CA THR A 197 3.06 6.36 18.11
C THR A 197 2.79 7.85 17.91
N ILE A 198 2.01 8.22 16.88
CA ILE A 198 1.58 9.60 16.63
C ILE A 198 0.67 10.11 17.76
N SER A 199 -0.25 9.27 18.25
CA SER A 199 -1.19 9.67 19.32
C SER A 199 -0.45 10.01 20.61
N LEU A 200 0.61 9.27 20.95
CA LEU A 200 1.49 9.57 22.09
C LEU A 200 2.22 10.91 21.94
N LYS A 201 2.41 11.38 20.71
CA LYS A 201 3.09 12.65 20.36
C LYS A 201 2.09 13.76 19.97
N SER A 202 0.79 13.55 20.20
CA SER A 202 -0.29 14.43 19.72
C SER A 202 -0.20 15.87 20.24
N GLU A 203 0.15 16.08 21.50
CA GLU A 203 0.34 17.43 22.07
C GLU A 203 1.44 18.20 21.32
N LYS A 204 2.62 17.57 21.12
CA LYS A 204 3.73 18.16 20.37
C LYS A 204 3.31 18.51 18.93
N LEU A 205 2.59 17.61 18.27
CA LEU A 205 2.12 17.82 16.90
C LEU A 205 1.04 18.92 16.82
N SER A 206 0.21 19.10 17.85
CA SER A 206 -0.74 20.21 17.92
C SER A 206 -0.03 21.55 18.08
N HIS A 207 1.03 21.62 18.89
CA HIS A 207 1.87 22.82 18.98
C HIS A 207 2.56 23.13 17.65
N LEU A 208 3.07 22.10 16.96
CA LEU A 208 3.65 22.25 15.63
C LEU A 208 2.62 22.81 14.62
N ALA A 209 1.38 22.29 14.65
CA ALA A 209 0.32 22.75 13.75
C ALA A 209 0.04 24.25 13.90
N LYS A 210 0.01 24.76 15.13
CA LYS A 210 -0.22 26.19 15.41
C LYS A 210 0.90 27.11 14.90
N VAL A 211 2.12 26.60 14.79
CA VAL A 211 3.28 27.38 14.32
C VAL A 211 3.39 27.38 12.79
N LEU A 212 2.89 26.35 12.12
CA LEU A 212 2.97 26.21 10.66
C LEU A 212 1.82 26.87 9.89
N VAL A 213 0.79 27.37 10.58
CA VAL A 213 -0.39 28.07 10.04
C VAL A 213 -0.25 29.56 10.24
#